data_AF-Q637V5-F1
#
_entry.id   AF-Q637V5-F1
#
_cell.length_a   1.000
_cell.length_b   1.000
_cell.length_c   1.000
_cell.angle_alpha   90.00
_cell.angle_beta   90.00
_cell.angle_gamma   90.00
#
_symmetry.space_group_name_H-M   'P 1'
#
loop_
_entity.id
_entity.type
_entity.pdbx_description
1 polymer ?
#
loop_
_entity_poly.entity_id
_entity_poly.type
_entity_poly.pdbx_seq_one_letter_code
_entity_poly.pdbx_strand_id
1 'polypeptide(L)' 'MEHHLYVCDKESEELRRHIAFRDYLREHEDVAVEYGHLKKELARETKSRTSYSEGKTAFITNILEKIN' A
#
# COMPACT_ATOMS: atom_id res chain seq x y z
N MET A 1 13.93 -11.34 6.83
CA MET A 1 12.74 -11.78 7.59
C MET A 1 11.72 -12.21 6.56
N GLU A 2 11.47 -13.50 6.40
CA GLU A 2 10.67 -14.02 5.27
C GLU A 2 9.16 -13.82 5.46
N HIS A 3 8.71 -13.47 6.67
CA HIS A 3 7.29 -13.32 6.97
C HIS A 3 7.06 -12.11 7.88
N HIS A 4 6.02 -11.33 7.55
CA HIS A 4 5.51 -10.24 8.36
C HIS A 4 4.09 -10.60 8.79
N LEU A 5 3.90 -10.88 10.09
CA LEU A 5 2.57 -11.17 10.64
C LEU A 5 1.94 -9.89 11.18
N TYR A 6 0.75 -9.57 10.71
CA TYR A 6 -0.06 -8.47 11.22
C TYR A 6 -1.21 -9.05 12.07
N VAL A 7 -1.18 -8.81 13.37
CA VAL A 7 -2.21 -9.26 14.31
C VAL A 7 -2.94 -8.04 14.83
N CYS A 8 -4.25 -8.02 14.64
CA CYS A 8 -5.11 -6.91 15.05
C CYS A 8 -6.51 -7.43 15.37
N ASP A 9 -7.30 -6.61 16.07
CA ASP A 9 -8.71 -6.91 16.31
C ASP A 9 -9.48 -7.00 14.98
N LYS A 10 -10.51 -7.85 14.94
CA LYS A 10 -11.35 -8.01 13.74
C LYS A 10 -12.06 -6.72 13.33
N GLU A 11 -12.33 -5.82 14.27
CA GLU A 11 -12.96 -4.51 14.03
C GLU A 11 -11.93 -3.38 13.87
N SER A 12 -10.63 -3.71 13.77
CA SER A 12 -9.55 -2.74 13.61
C SER A 12 -9.73 -1.90 12.34
N GLU A 13 -9.63 -0.58 12.47
CA GLU A 13 -9.63 0.32 11.33
C GLU A 13 -8.48 0.02 10.36
N GLU A 14 -7.29 -0.29 10.87
CA GLU A 14 -6.14 -0.65 10.05
C GLU A 14 -6.37 -1.95 9.26
N LEU A 15 -7.07 -2.93 9.84
CA LEU A 15 -7.44 -4.14 9.10
C LEU A 15 -8.37 -3.80 7.93
N ARG A 16 -9.39 -2.97 8.17
CA ARG A 16 -10.30 -2.50 7.12
C ARG A 16 -9.55 -1.76 6.02
N ARG A 17 -8.65 -0.84 6.38
CA ARG A 17 -7.81 -0.10 5.42
C ARG A 17 -6.95 -1.03 4.57
N HIS A 18 -6.30 -2.04 5.17
CA HIS A 18 -5.49 -3.01 4.43
C HIS A 18 -6.32 -3.85 3.44
N ILE A 19 -7.49 -4.33 3.87
CA ILE A 19 -8.39 -5.11 3.00
C ILE A 19 -8.94 -4.23 1.87
N ALA A 20 -9.41 -3.02 2.18
CA ALA A 20 -9.95 -2.08 1.20
C ALA A 20 -8.93 -1.73 0.11
N PHE A 21 -7.70 -1.36 0.48
CA PHE A 21 -6.66 -1.05 -0.49
C PHE A 21 -6.31 -2.26 -1.37
N ARG A 22 -6.19 -3.46 -0.78
CA ARG A 22 -5.90 -4.69 -1.53
C ARG A 22 -6.98 -4.99 -2.56
N ASP A 23 -8.25 -4.90 -2.17
CA ASP A 23 -9.35 -5.26 -3.04
C ASP A 23 -9.55 -4.22 -4.14
N TYR A 24 -9.37 -2.92 -3.83
CA TYR A 24 -9.34 -1.86 -4.85
C TYR A 24 -8.29 -2.13 -5.94
N LEU A 25 -7.06 -2.49 -5.56
CA LEU A 25 -6.02 -2.82 -6.55
C LEU A 25 -6.34 -4.06 -7.40
N ARG A 26 -7.17 -4.99 -6.92
CA ARG A 26 -7.59 -6.16 -7.69
C ARG A 26 -8.67 -5.83 -8.71
N GLU A 27 -9.50 -4.83 -8.40
CA GLU A 27 -10.59 -4.38 -9.26
C GLU A 27 -10.12 -3.30 -10.27
N HIS A 28 -8.99 -2.64 -10.00
CA HIS A 28 -8.43 -1.57 -10.83
C HIS A 28 -7.00 -1.89 -11.28
N GLU A 29 -6.88 -2.66 -12.37
CA GLU A 29 -5.59 -3.12 -12.90
C GLU A 29 -4.66 -1.97 -13.30
N ASP A 30 -5.19 -0.88 -13.86
CA ASP A 30 -4.45 0.32 -14.22
C ASP A 30 -3.78 0.98 -13.00
N VAL A 31 -4.51 1.09 -11.90
CA VAL A 31 -3.98 1.63 -10.64
C VAL A 31 -2.96 0.67 -10.01
N ALA A 32 -3.17 -0.64 -10.12
CA ALA A 32 -2.18 -1.62 -9.68
C ALA A 32 -0.87 -1.54 -10.46
N VAL A 33 -0.95 -1.30 -11.78
CA VAL A 33 0.21 -1.05 -12.64
C VAL A 33 0.93 0.23 -12.20
N GLU A 34 0.21 1.33 -11.99
CA GLU A 34 0.77 2.60 -11.50
C GLU A 34 1.50 2.41 -10.15
N TYR A 35 0.86 1.72 -9.19
CA TYR A 35 1.48 1.40 -7.92
C TYR A 35 2.73 0.51 -8.07
N GLY A 36 2.70 -0.41 -9.03
CA GLY A 36 3.85 -1.23 -9.41
C GLY A 36 5.04 -0.40 -9.91
N HIS A 37 4.78 0.60 -10.76
CA HIS A 37 5.80 1.53 -11.25
C HIS A 37 6.37 2.38 -10.12
N LEU A 38 5.52 2.98 -9.28
CA LEU A 38 5.95 3.74 -8.10
C LEU A 38 6.90 2.92 -7.21
N LYS A 39 6.53 1.66 -6.93
CA LYS A 39 7.39 0.76 -6.13
C LYS A 39 8.74 0.50 -6.79
N LYS A 40 8.81 0.39 -8.13
CA LYS A 40 10.07 0.18 -8.85
C LYS A 40 10.95 1.42 -8.80
N GLU A 41 10.39 2.61 -8.99
CA GLU A 41 11.15 3.86 -8.91
C GLU A 41 11.68 4.11 -7.49
N LEU A 42 10.82 3.98 -6.47
CA LEU A 42 11.25 4.13 -5.07
C LEU A 42 12.35 3.13 -4.69
N ALA A 43 12.29 1.90 -5.20
CA ALA A 43 13.34 0.90 -4.94
C ALA A 43 14.70 1.28 -5.54
N ARG A 44 14.73 2.09 -6.62
CA ARG A 44 15.97 2.61 -7.21
C ARG A 44 16.47 3.86 -6.50
N GLU A 45 15.56 4.74 -6.09
CA GLU A 45 15.90 6.08 -5.61
C GLU A 45 16.16 6.13 -4.10
N THR A 46 15.54 5.24 -3.33
CA THR A 46 15.62 5.28 -1.87
C THR A 46 16.76 4.43 -1.33
N LYS A 47 17.45 4.95 -0.31
CA LYS A 47 18.59 4.27 0.34
C LYS A 47 18.18 3.41 1.54
N SER A 48 16.95 3.56 2.04
CA SER A 48 16.48 2.87 3.25
C SER A 48 15.07 2.33 3.09
N ARG A 49 14.76 1.30 3.88
CA ARG A 49 13.41 0.69 3.91
C ARG A 49 12.35 1.68 4.42
N THR A 50 12.75 2.62 5.28
CA THR A 50 11.85 3.63 5.84
C THR A 50 11.44 4.62 4.76
N SER A 51 12.38 5.21 4.03
CA SER A 51 12.06 6.16 2.96
C SER A 51 11.31 5.51 1.81
N TYR A 52 11.60 4.25 1.50
CA TYR A 52 10.78 3.45 0.58
C TYR A 52 9.33 3.32 1.05
N SER A 53 9.11 3.10 2.34
CA SER A 53 7.78 2.92 2.91
C SER A 53 7.00 4.23 2.92
N GLU A 54 7.65 5.32 3.34
CA GLU A 54 7.11 6.68 3.33
C GLU A 54 6.76 7.17 1.93
N GLY A 55 7.59 6.86 0.93
CA GLY A 55 7.35 7.25 -0.47
C GLY A 55 6.07 6.66 -1.08
N LYS A 56 5.55 5.56 -0.51
CA LYS A 56 4.27 4.97 -0.95
C LYS A 56 3.06 5.60 -0.27
N THR A 57 3.25 6.35 0.83
CA THR A 57 2.16 6.81 1.70
C THR A 57 1.15 7.67 0.95
N ALA A 58 1.63 8.69 0.20
CA ALA A 58 0.74 9.59 -0.52
C ALA A 58 -0.16 8.85 -1.52
N PHE A 59 0.41 7.90 -2.28
CA PHE A 59 -0.35 7.08 -3.21
C PHE A 59 -1.41 6.24 -2.49
N ILE A 60 -1.04 5.53 -1.42
CA ILE A 60 -1.95 4.65 -0.67
C ILE A 60 -3.09 5.47 -0.06
N THR A 61 -2.79 6.63 0.55
CA THR A 61 -3.80 7.51 1.15
C THR A 61 -4.77 8.03 0.10
N ASN A 62 -4.28 8.50 -1.05
CA ASN A 62 -5.14 9.00 -2.13
C ASN A 62 -6.10 7.93 -2.67
N ILE A 63 -5.69 6.66 -2.70
CA ILE A 63 -6.58 5.56 -3.10
C ILE A 63 -7.60 5.28 -1.99
N LEU A 64 -7.17 5.21 -0.73
CA LEU A 64 -8.08 4.98 0.40
C LEU A 64 -9.15 6.07 0.53
N GLU A 65 -8.81 7.33 0.22
CA GLU A 65 -9.77 8.44 0.21
C GLU A 65 -10.85 8.30 -0.89
N LYS A 66 -10.55 7.61 -2.00
CA LYS A 66 -11.52 7.36 -3.09
C LYS A 66 -12.48 6.21 -2.78
N ILE A 67 -12.14 5.36 -1.82
CA ILE A 67 -12.94 4.19 -1.42
C ILE A 67 -14.02 4.61 -0.38
N ASN A 68 -13.83 5.76 0.27
CA ASN A 68 -14.76 6.32 1.26
C ASN A 68 -15.94 7.06 0.62
#